data_AF-A0A536S1X8-F1
#
_entry.id   AF-A0A536S1X8-F1
#
_cell.length_a   1.000
_cell.length_b   1.000
_cell.length_c   1.000
_cell.angle_alpha   90.00
_cell.angle_beta   90.00
_cell.angle_gamma   90.00
#
_symmetry.space_group_name_H-M   'P 1'
#
loop_
_entity.id
_entity.type
_entity.pdbx_description
1 polymer ?
#
loop_
_entity_poly.entity_id
_entity_poly.type
_entity_poly.pdbx_seq_one_letter_code
_entity_poly.pdbx_strand_id
1 'polypeptide(L)'
;MKNIVLASWAAFSLSILAAAEVALADDTFILATGRRDPRIYAIDFRAALQRRNNNTPNAIVSRSKVHRDRLDGTPVGDPANIVLSEDRRTAYVINHHGAVNNAEFLQHGGRGSVSVMDVGRMLRPEFDNTDRALERNFDSGYFGAVGLVVLPELLLVSHSENWLTEDGSNRISLIDRSTGGRRGQIE
;
A
#
# COMPACT_ATOMS: atom_id res chain seq x y z
N MET A 1 15.51 -39.26 -41.52
CA MET A 1 15.07 -37.84 -41.61
C MET A 1 13.60 -37.60 -41.22
N LYS A 2 12.68 -38.58 -41.29
CA LYS A 2 11.27 -38.38 -40.90
C LYS A 2 11.02 -38.26 -39.38
N ASN A 3 11.87 -38.81 -38.53
CA ASN A 3 11.66 -38.83 -37.07
C ASN A 3 12.08 -37.54 -36.34
N ILE A 4 12.87 -36.67 -36.98
CA ILE A 4 13.36 -35.42 -36.37
C ILE A 4 12.26 -34.35 -36.39
N VAL A 5 11.38 -34.38 -37.39
CA VAL A 5 10.29 -33.41 -37.54
C VAL A 5 9.20 -33.61 -36.47
N LEU A 6 8.87 -34.86 -36.11
CA LEU A 6 7.86 -35.16 -35.09
C LEU A 6 8.29 -34.73 -33.67
N ALA A 7 9.57 -34.90 -33.32
CA ALA A 7 10.09 -34.49 -32.02
C ALA A 7 10.10 -32.96 -31.83
N SER A 8 10.30 -32.21 -32.92
CA SER A 8 10.33 -30.74 -32.90
C SER A 8 8.94 -30.12 -32.68
N TRP A 9 7.88 -30.77 -33.16
CA TRP A 9 6.50 -30.29 -32.97
C TRP A 9 5.96 -30.58 -31.57
N ALA A 10 6.35 -31.73 -30.98
CA ALA A 10 6.04 -32.05 -29.59
C ALA A 10 6.74 -31.10 -28.60
N ALA A 11 8.02 -30.76 -28.86
CA ALA A 11 8.76 -29.80 -28.05
C ALA A 11 8.18 -28.37 -28.15
N PHE A 12 7.76 -27.94 -29.34
CA PHE A 12 7.14 -26.62 -29.53
C PHE A 12 5.78 -26.50 -28.82
N SER A 13 4.99 -27.59 -28.83
CA SER A 13 3.68 -27.64 -28.16
C SER A 13 3.82 -27.62 -26.63
N LEU A 14 4.82 -28.31 -26.08
CA LEU A 14 5.10 -28.28 -24.63
C LEU A 14 5.56 -26.90 -24.16
N SER A 15 6.35 -26.18 -24.97
CA SER A 15 6.81 -24.83 -24.66
C SER A 15 5.67 -23.79 -24.65
N ILE A 16 4.65 -23.97 -25.51
CA ILE A 16 3.48 -23.09 -25.55
C ILE A 16 2.56 -23.33 -24.35
N LEU A 17 2.38 -24.59 -23.92
CA LEU A 17 1.61 -24.89 -22.71
C LEU A 17 2.29 -24.38 -21.43
N ALA A 18 3.62 -24.49 -21.34
CA ALA A 18 4.37 -23.95 -20.21
C ALA A 18 4.36 -22.41 -20.17
N ALA A 19 4.35 -21.73 -21.32
CA ALA A 19 4.22 -20.27 -21.40
C ALA A 19 2.81 -19.77 -21.04
N ALA A 20 1.78 -20.57 -21.30
CA ALA A 20 0.40 -20.23 -20.96
C ALA A 20 0.10 -20.35 -19.45
N GLU A 21 0.75 -21.29 -18.74
CA GLU A 21 0.65 -21.39 -17.27
C GLU A 21 1.28 -20.20 -16.54
N VAL A 22 2.34 -19.61 -17.10
CA VAL A 22 2.97 -18.38 -16.56
C VAL A 22 2.09 -17.15 -16.81
N ALA A 23 1.30 -17.15 -17.91
CA ALA A 23 0.41 -16.04 -18.26
C ALA A 23 -0.97 -16.09 -17.56
N LEU A 24 -1.27 -17.17 -16.82
CA LEU A 24 -2.51 -17.38 -16.07
C LEU A 24 -2.26 -17.56 -14.56
N ALA A 25 -1.15 -17.01 -14.05
CA ALA A 25 -1.10 -16.73 -12.63
C ALA A 25 -2.23 -15.74 -12.32
N ASP A 26 -3.22 -16.16 -11.52
CA ASP A 26 -4.09 -15.21 -10.83
C ASP A 26 -3.19 -14.21 -10.09
N ASP A 27 -3.00 -13.01 -10.69
CA ASP A 27 -2.17 -11.91 -10.20
C ASP A 27 -2.82 -11.22 -8.99
N THR A 28 -3.26 -12.02 -8.02
CA THR A 28 -3.91 -11.53 -6.81
C THR A 28 -2.83 -11.24 -5.78
N PHE A 29 -2.74 -9.95 -5.43
CA PHE A 29 -1.86 -9.48 -4.36
C PHE A 29 -2.68 -8.97 -3.18
N ILE A 30 -2.16 -9.20 -1.99
CA ILE A 30 -2.63 -8.55 -0.79
C ILE A 30 -1.73 -7.33 -0.56
N LEU A 31 -2.36 -6.16 -0.39
CA LEU A 31 -1.69 -5.01 0.18
C LEU A 31 -2.02 -4.96 1.67
N ALA A 32 -1.00 -5.08 2.51
CA ALA A 32 -1.16 -5.13 3.96
C ALA A 32 -0.22 -4.16 4.66
N THR A 33 -0.65 -3.69 5.83
CA THR A 33 0.18 -2.91 6.74
C THR A 33 0.26 -3.61 8.09
N GLY A 34 1.39 -3.44 8.78
CA GLY A 34 1.58 -3.89 10.16
C GLY A 34 1.42 -2.73 11.13
N ARG A 35 1.03 -3.02 12.38
CA ARG A 35 0.92 -2.00 13.43
C ARG A 35 2.27 -1.30 13.63
N ARG A 36 2.32 0.02 13.45
CA ARG A 36 3.50 0.89 13.59
C ARG A 36 4.66 0.61 12.62
N ASP A 37 4.45 -0.19 11.58
CA ASP A 37 5.42 -0.32 10.50
C ASP A 37 5.11 0.71 9.40
N PRO A 38 6.01 1.66 9.07
CA PRO A 38 5.78 2.71 8.07
C PRO A 38 5.81 2.20 6.61
N ARG A 39 5.32 0.98 6.35
CA ARG A 39 5.38 0.33 5.05
C ARG A 39 4.09 -0.42 4.71
N ILE A 40 3.75 -0.42 3.43
CA ILE A 40 2.77 -1.34 2.86
C ILE A 40 3.49 -2.50 2.19
N TYR A 41 3.08 -3.71 2.55
CA TYR A 41 3.56 -4.97 2.01
C TYR A 41 2.71 -5.35 0.81
N ALA A 42 3.36 -5.60 -0.31
CA ALA A 42 2.77 -6.34 -1.42
C ALA A 42 3.09 -7.83 -1.22
N ILE A 43 2.05 -8.65 -1.10
CA ILE A 43 2.17 -10.08 -0.81
C ILE A 43 1.48 -10.85 -1.93
N ASP A 44 2.20 -11.77 -2.57
CA ASP A 44 1.62 -12.71 -3.52
C ASP A 44 0.69 -13.67 -2.76
N PHE A 45 -0.60 -13.62 -3.09
CA PHE A 45 -1.61 -14.39 -2.38
C PHE A 45 -1.40 -15.91 -2.53
N ARG A 46 -1.06 -16.38 -3.73
CA ARG A 46 -0.85 -17.81 -3.98
C ARG A 46 0.41 -18.31 -3.29
N ALA A 47 1.47 -17.51 -3.29
CA ALA A 47 2.68 -17.82 -2.55
C ALA A 47 2.41 -17.87 -1.04
N ALA A 48 1.59 -16.96 -0.51
CA ALA A 48 1.25 -16.92 0.92
C ALA A 48 0.46 -18.16 1.38
N LEU A 49 -0.35 -18.77 0.50
CA LEU A 49 -1.10 -20.00 0.81
C LEU A 49 -0.22 -21.26 0.86
N GLN A 50 1.03 -21.20 0.36
CA GLN A 50 1.91 -22.37 0.33
C GLN A 50 2.53 -22.63 1.70
N ARG A 51 2.38 -23.85 2.23
CA ARG A 51 2.95 -24.26 3.54
C ARG A 51 4.45 -23.96 3.68
N ARG A 52 5.22 -24.09 2.61
CA ARG A 52 6.68 -23.81 2.59
C ARG A 52 7.02 -22.33 2.83
N ASN A 53 6.04 -21.43 2.69
CA ASN A 53 6.19 -19.99 2.90
C ASN A 53 5.57 -19.53 4.24
N ASN A 54 5.03 -20.45 5.04
CA ASN A 54 4.50 -20.12 6.36
C ASN A 54 5.63 -19.62 7.28
N ASN A 55 5.42 -18.49 7.96
CA ASN A 55 6.41 -17.81 8.81
C ASN A 55 7.72 -17.44 8.08
N THR A 56 7.69 -17.25 6.77
CA THR A 56 8.85 -16.77 6.00
C THR A 56 8.48 -15.53 5.18
N PRO A 57 9.46 -14.72 4.73
CA PRO A 57 9.18 -13.57 3.88
C PRO A 57 8.93 -13.94 2.41
N ASN A 58 8.92 -15.22 2.05
CA ASN A 58 8.99 -15.68 0.65
C ASN A 58 7.77 -15.29 -0.20
N ALA A 59 6.64 -14.95 0.42
CA ALA A 59 5.45 -14.45 -0.28
C ALA A 59 5.43 -12.91 -0.40
N ILE A 60 6.34 -12.21 0.28
CA ILE A 60 6.43 -10.74 0.23
C ILE A 60 7.19 -10.38 -1.05
N VAL A 61 6.52 -9.65 -1.94
CA VAL A 61 7.08 -9.16 -3.20
C VAL A 61 7.84 -7.85 -2.99
N SER A 62 7.26 -6.93 -2.22
CA SER A 62 7.89 -5.66 -1.89
C SER A 62 7.33 -5.05 -0.60
N ARG A 63 8.05 -4.08 -0.03
CA ARG A 63 7.66 -3.27 1.13
C ARG A 63 7.79 -1.79 0.78
N SER A 64 6.71 -1.14 0.41
CA SER A 64 6.70 0.26 -0.02
C SER A 64 6.58 1.21 1.16
N LYS A 65 7.49 2.17 1.29
CA LYS A 65 7.44 3.19 2.36
C LYS A 65 6.30 4.17 2.11
N VAL A 66 5.52 4.45 3.16
CA VAL A 66 4.36 5.36 3.07
C VAL A 66 4.76 6.82 3.16
N HIS A 67 5.98 7.11 3.60
CA HIS A 67 6.53 8.45 3.65
C HIS A 67 8.00 8.42 3.23
N ARG A 68 8.54 9.57 2.81
CA ARG A 68 9.99 9.73 2.71
C ARG A 68 10.60 9.61 4.10
N ASP A 69 11.77 8.97 4.17
CA ASP A 69 12.55 8.90 5.39
C ASP A 69 12.89 10.31 5.90
N ARG A 70 13.15 10.40 7.20
CA ARG A 70 13.83 11.57 7.78
C ARG A 70 15.24 11.70 7.17
N LEU A 71 15.86 12.85 7.41
CA LEU A 71 17.23 13.12 6.94
C LEU A 71 18.28 12.15 7.51
N ASP A 72 18.00 11.55 8.67
CA ASP A 72 18.84 10.52 9.29
C ASP A 72 18.57 9.10 8.76
N GLY A 73 17.67 8.95 7.77
CA GLY A 73 17.30 7.67 7.18
C GLY A 73 16.20 6.91 7.95
N THR A 74 15.66 7.47 9.03
CA THR A 74 14.59 6.84 9.81
C THR A 74 13.29 6.79 9.01
N PRO A 75 12.68 5.60 8.82
CA PRO A 75 11.35 5.47 8.21
C PRO A 75 10.26 6.07 9.10
N VAL A 76 9.28 6.73 8.48
CA VAL A 76 8.19 7.43 9.20
C VAL A 76 6.82 7.20 8.57
N GLY A 77 5.76 7.37 9.36
CA GLY A 77 4.38 7.04 8.97
C GLY A 77 3.76 5.99 9.88
N ASP A 78 2.46 6.06 10.11
CA ASP A 78 1.72 5.07 10.90
C ASP A 78 0.49 4.54 10.14
N PRO A 79 0.69 3.74 9.09
CA PRO A 79 -0.38 3.31 8.19
C PRO A 79 -1.44 2.47 8.90
N ALA A 80 -2.68 2.97 8.92
CA ALA A 80 -3.83 2.35 9.57
C ALA A 80 -4.83 1.74 8.59
N ASN A 81 -4.97 2.30 7.38
CA ASN A 81 -5.94 1.83 6.40
C ASN A 81 -5.43 2.06 4.98
N ILE A 82 -5.89 1.25 4.03
CA ILE A 82 -5.55 1.34 2.61
C ILE A 82 -6.79 1.14 1.75
N VAL A 83 -7.02 2.05 0.81
CA VAL A 83 -8.13 1.98 -0.15
C VAL A 83 -7.58 2.18 -1.56
N LEU A 84 -7.97 1.30 -2.49
CA LEU A 84 -7.60 1.42 -3.89
C LEU A 84 -8.53 2.38 -4.62
N SER A 85 -8.00 3.08 -5.62
CA SER A 85 -8.81 3.72 -6.65
C SER A 85 -9.63 2.69 -7.42
N GLU A 86 -10.66 3.19 -8.11
CA GLU A 86 -11.61 2.44 -8.91
C GLU A 86 -10.90 1.62 -10.02
N ASP A 87 -9.84 2.18 -10.60
CA ASP A 87 -9.00 1.53 -11.61
C ASP A 87 -7.86 0.66 -11.02
N ARG A 88 -7.75 0.63 -9.68
CA ARG A 88 -6.72 -0.10 -8.91
C ARG A 88 -5.29 0.30 -9.24
N ARG A 89 -5.06 1.49 -9.82
CA ARG A 89 -3.72 2.01 -10.12
C ARG A 89 -3.13 2.82 -8.98
N THR A 90 -3.98 3.38 -8.12
CA THR A 90 -3.58 4.19 -6.99
C THR A 90 -4.05 3.55 -5.68
N ALA A 91 -3.15 3.49 -4.70
CA ALA A 91 -3.50 3.19 -3.33
C ALA A 91 -3.46 4.48 -2.50
N TYR A 92 -4.50 4.71 -1.72
CA TYR A 92 -4.57 5.77 -0.73
C TYR A 92 -4.41 5.13 0.65
N VAL A 93 -3.31 5.46 1.31
CA VAL A 93 -2.96 4.92 2.63
C VAL A 93 -3.18 5.99 3.67
N ILE A 94 -4.08 5.75 4.61
CA ILE A 94 -4.22 6.59 5.79
C ILE A 94 -3.11 6.26 6.75
N ASN A 95 -2.36 7.29 7.14
CA ASN A 95 -1.47 7.23 8.27
C ASN A 95 -2.16 7.91 9.47
N HIS A 96 -2.34 7.13 10.53
CA HIS A 96 -2.88 7.58 11.81
C HIS A 96 -2.09 8.77 12.36
N HIS A 97 -0.77 8.65 12.25
CA HIS A 97 0.17 9.73 12.40
C HIS A 97 0.94 9.90 11.09
N GLY A 98 1.19 11.15 10.69
CA GLY A 98 1.93 11.50 9.48
C GLY A 98 3.42 11.18 9.58
N ALA A 99 4.30 12.14 9.29
CA ALA A 99 5.75 11.92 9.22
C ALA A 99 6.43 11.75 10.61
N VAL A 100 5.95 10.82 11.44
CA VAL A 100 6.48 10.52 12.76
C VAL A 100 7.27 9.20 12.77
N ASN A 101 8.28 9.12 13.63
CA ASN A 101 8.92 7.86 13.98
C ASN A 101 8.08 7.17 15.06
N ASN A 102 7.48 6.03 14.75
CA ASN A 102 6.62 5.31 15.69
C ASN A 102 7.35 4.74 16.92
N ALA A 103 8.68 4.65 16.88
CA ALA A 103 9.48 4.26 18.04
C ALA A 103 9.65 5.42 19.04
N GLU A 104 9.58 6.66 18.57
CA GLU A 104 9.69 7.88 19.39
C GLU A 104 8.31 8.44 19.77
N PHE A 105 7.34 8.34 18.87
CA PHE A 105 5.99 8.86 19.07
C PHE A 105 5.08 7.77 19.66
N LEU A 106 5.07 7.69 20.98
CA LEU A 106 4.24 6.74 21.72
C LEU A 106 2.89 7.33 22.16
N GLN A 107 2.71 8.65 22.02
CA GLN A 107 1.52 9.40 22.40
C GLN A 107 0.44 9.33 21.31
N HIS A 108 -0.81 9.57 21.68
CA HIS A 108 -1.93 9.81 20.76
C HIS A 108 -1.99 11.28 20.32
N GLY A 109 -2.76 11.59 19.29
CA GLY A 109 -3.01 12.95 18.84
C GLY A 109 -1.95 13.51 17.89
N GLY A 110 -1.27 12.63 17.14
CA GLY A 110 -0.38 13.04 16.06
C GLY A 110 -1.18 13.45 14.83
N ARG A 111 -0.69 14.46 14.10
CA ARG A 111 -1.33 14.95 12.87
C ARG A 111 -1.34 13.82 11.84
N GLY A 112 -2.51 13.42 11.33
CA GLY A 112 -2.62 12.34 10.36
C GLY A 112 -2.20 12.76 8.95
N SER A 113 -2.04 11.79 8.06
CA SER A 113 -1.79 12.06 6.64
C SER A 113 -2.36 11.00 5.72
N VAL A 114 -2.44 11.30 4.43
CA VAL A 114 -2.81 10.35 3.37
C VAL A 114 -1.64 10.21 2.40
N SER A 115 -1.11 9.00 2.24
CA SER A 115 -0.11 8.70 1.24
C SER A 115 -0.77 8.19 -0.03
N VAL A 116 -0.46 8.82 -1.16
CA VAL A 116 -0.91 8.42 -2.49
C VAL A 116 0.20 7.60 -3.14
N MET A 117 -0.09 6.36 -3.47
CA MET A 117 0.90 5.38 -3.91
C MET A 117 0.54 4.74 -5.25
N ASP A 118 1.54 4.52 -6.10
CA ASP A 118 1.41 3.79 -7.37
C ASP A 118 1.42 2.28 -7.11
N VAL A 119 0.29 1.61 -7.36
CA VAL A 119 0.13 0.16 -7.12
C VAL A 119 1.07 -0.64 -8.01
N GLY A 120 1.29 -0.24 -9.25
CA GLY A 120 2.21 -0.93 -10.16
C GLY A 120 3.64 -0.95 -9.62
N ARG A 121 4.11 0.14 -9.00
CA ARG A 121 5.41 0.20 -8.33
C ARG A 121 5.42 -0.60 -7.03
N MET A 122 4.32 -0.66 -6.30
CA MET A 122 4.21 -1.50 -5.10
C MET A 122 4.35 -2.99 -5.42
N LEU A 123 3.96 -3.44 -6.61
CA LEU A 123 4.06 -4.85 -7.00
C LEU A 123 5.41 -5.24 -7.62
N ARG A 124 6.39 -4.32 -7.65
CA ARG A 124 7.68 -4.50 -8.32
C ARG A 124 8.80 -4.79 -7.30
N PRO A 125 9.42 -5.98 -7.32
CA PRO A 125 10.49 -6.36 -6.39
C PRO A 125 11.68 -5.39 -6.38
N GLU A 126 11.99 -4.77 -7.51
CA GLU A 126 13.10 -3.80 -7.63
C GLU A 126 12.88 -2.52 -6.82
N PHE A 127 11.67 -2.28 -6.31
CA PHE A 127 11.34 -1.14 -5.45
C PHE A 127 11.11 -1.53 -3.99
N ASP A 128 11.45 -2.77 -3.61
CA ASP A 128 11.36 -3.23 -2.22
C ASP A 128 12.12 -2.32 -1.25
N ASN A 129 11.47 -1.99 -0.14
CA ASN A 129 11.97 -1.14 0.94
C ASN A 129 12.39 0.27 0.50
N THR A 130 11.72 0.83 -0.52
CA THR A 130 11.91 2.20 -1.02
C THR A 130 10.63 3.03 -0.93
N ASP A 131 10.75 4.34 -1.13
CA ASP A 131 9.64 5.28 -1.29
C ASP A 131 9.24 5.47 -2.77
N ARG A 132 9.71 4.63 -3.69
CA ARG A 132 9.48 4.82 -5.13
C ARG A 132 8.01 4.71 -5.55
N ALA A 133 7.22 3.98 -4.76
CA ALA A 133 5.77 3.92 -4.96
C ALA A 133 5.04 5.17 -4.44
N LEU A 134 5.64 5.95 -3.54
CA LEU A 134 5.02 7.15 -2.98
C LEU A 134 5.03 8.28 -4.01
N GLU A 135 3.85 8.71 -4.42
CA GLU A 135 3.69 9.82 -5.36
C GLU A 135 3.52 11.14 -4.61
N ARG A 136 2.64 11.15 -3.59
CA ARG A 136 2.26 12.34 -2.83
C ARG A 136 1.93 11.97 -1.39
N ASN A 137 2.06 12.95 -0.49
CA ASN A 137 1.54 12.87 0.87
C ASN A 137 0.66 14.10 1.11
N PHE A 138 -0.56 13.88 1.60
CA PHE A 138 -1.54 14.91 1.92
C PHE A 138 -1.71 15.02 3.43
N ASP A 139 -1.85 16.24 3.95
CA ASP A 139 -2.33 16.43 5.32
C ASP A 139 -3.78 15.92 5.41
N SER A 140 -4.09 15.11 6.43
CA SER A 140 -5.44 14.56 6.59
C SER A 140 -6.42 15.60 7.15
N GLY A 141 -5.95 16.78 7.53
CA GLY A 141 -6.73 17.88 8.09
C GLY A 141 -6.87 17.87 9.61
N TYR A 142 -6.56 16.77 10.30
CA TYR A 142 -6.71 16.65 11.76
C TYR A 142 -5.81 15.55 12.37
N PHE A 143 -6.13 15.07 13.57
CA PHE A 143 -5.29 14.16 14.37
C PHE A 143 -5.86 12.74 14.39
N GLY A 144 -4.98 11.73 14.40
CA GLY A 144 -5.39 10.32 14.52
C GLY A 144 -6.28 9.86 13.38
N ALA A 145 -5.84 9.99 12.14
CA ALA A 145 -6.64 9.58 10.98
C ALA A 145 -6.81 8.05 10.92
N VAL A 146 -8.01 7.54 10.68
CA VAL A 146 -8.25 6.08 10.74
C VAL A 146 -9.08 5.55 9.57
N GLY A 147 -10.18 6.23 9.23
CA GLY A 147 -11.09 5.81 8.17
C GLY A 147 -10.84 6.57 6.88
N LEU A 148 -11.09 5.90 5.76
CA LEU A 148 -11.00 6.51 4.44
C LEU A 148 -12.11 6.02 3.52
N VAL A 149 -12.72 6.97 2.83
CA VAL A 149 -13.54 6.73 1.63
C VAL A 149 -12.93 7.50 0.48
N VAL A 150 -12.72 6.81 -0.65
CA VAL A 150 -12.25 7.39 -1.90
C VAL A 150 -13.46 7.62 -2.80
N LEU A 151 -13.73 8.88 -3.14
CA LEU A 151 -14.75 9.32 -4.09
C LEU A 151 -14.08 9.85 -5.37
N PRO A 152 -14.82 10.08 -6.47
CA PRO A 152 -14.23 10.58 -7.71
C PRO A 152 -13.42 11.88 -7.54
N GLU A 153 -13.89 12.82 -6.72
CA GLU A 153 -13.25 14.13 -6.54
C GLU A 153 -12.71 14.37 -5.13
N LEU A 154 -13.12 13.55 -4.16
CA LEU A 154 -12.85 13.77 -2.73
C LEU A 154 -12.28 12.52 -2.06
N LEU A 155 -11.47 12.76 -1.05
CA LEU A 155 -11.17 11.81 0.00
C LEU A 155 -11.93 12.26 1.25
N LEU A 156 -12.67 11.34 1.86
CA LEU A 156 -13.27 11.54 3.17
C LEU A 156 -12.43 10.80 4.20
N VAL A 157 -11.90 11.53 5.18
CA VAL A 157 -11.01 10.96 6.20
C VAL A 157 -11.61 11.17 7.56
N SER A 158 -11.88 10.09 8.29
CA SER A 158 -12.33 10.17 9.68
C SER A 158 -11.14 10.20 10.63
N HIS A 159 -11.33 10.89 11.74
CA HIS A 159 -10.32 11.07 12.78
C HIS A 159 -10.83 10.51 14.09
N SER A 160 -9.94 9.96 14.90
CA SER A 160 -10.27 9.38 16.21
C SER A 160 -9.63 10.12 17.38
N GLU A 161 -8.93 11.21 17.10
CA GLU A 161 -8.10 11.91 18.08
C GLU A 161 -8.18 13.42 17.90
N ASN A 162 -7.59 14.12 18.87
CA ASN A 162 -7.40 15.56 18.90
C ASN A 162 -5.95 15.85 19.34
N TRP A 163 -5.56 17.11 19.46
CA TRP A 163 -4.18 17.48 19.77
C TRP A 163 -3.68 16.80 21.05
N LEU A 164 -2.72 15.88 20.89
CA LEU A 164 -2.08 15.10 21.96
C LEU A 164 -3.03 14.22 22.80
N THR A 165 -4.23 13.90 22.31
CA THR A 165 -5.23 13.11 23.05
C THR A 165 -6.02 12.17 22.15
N GLU A 166 -6.31 10.97 22.66
CA GLU A 166 -7.30 10.05 22.10
C GLU A 166 -8.66 10.35 22.75
N ASP A 167 -9.49 11.13 22.06
CA ASP A 167 -10.80 11.57 22.56
C ASP A 167 -11.98 10.97 21.77
N GLY A 168 -11.69 10.07 20.83
CA GLY A 168 -12.66 9.43 19.94
C GLY A 168 -13.06 10.29 18.74
N SER A 169 -12.97 11.61 18.85
CA SER A 169 -13.29 12.64 17.84
C SER A 169 -14.65 12.45 17.14
N ASN A 170 -15.11 13.47 16.43
CA ASN A 170 -16.35 13.46 15.63
C ASN A 170 -16.16 14.11 14.26
N ARG A 171 -14.90 14.23 13.81
CA ARG A 171 -14.56 14.98 12.60
C ARG A 171 -14.34 14.10 11.39
N ILE A 172 -14.83 14.57 10.24
CA ILE A 172 -14.50 14.03 8.92
C ILE A 172 -13.94 15.16 8.05
N SER A 173 -12.70 14.99 7.57
CA SER A 173 -12.10 15.92 6.61
C SER A 173 -12.57 15.60 5.19
N LEU A 174 -12.87 16.65 4.42
CA LEU A 174 -13.11 16.57 2.98
C LEU A 174 -11.86 17.10 2.28
N ILE A 175 -11.16 16.24 1.53
CA ILE A 175 -9.89 16.57 0.88
C ILE A 175 -10.07 16.40 -0.63
N ASP A 176 -9.64 17.38 -1.41
CA ASP A 176 -9.58 17.29 -2.86
C ASP A 176 -8.64 16.16 -3.28
N ARG A 177 -9.17 15.16 -3.99
CA ARG A 177 -8.41 13.96 -4.36
C ARG A 177 -7.23 14.27 -5.28
N SER A 178 -7.34 15.31 -6.11
CA SER A 178 -6.35 15.63 -7.12
C SER A 178 -5.18 16.47 -6.58
N THR A 179 -5.45 17.33 -5.61
CA THR A 179 -4.47 18.29 -5.07
C THR A 179 -4.04 17.98 -3.64
N GLY A 180 -4.83 17.22 -2.88
CA GLY A 180 -4.67 17.07 -1.44
C GLY A 180 -5.13 18.28 -0.64
N GLY A 181 -5.73 19.28 -1.28
CA GLY A 181 -6.21 20.49 -0.62
C GLY A 181 -7.46 20.23 0.20
N ARG A 182 -7.52 20.74 1.44
CA ARG A 182 -8.73 20.64 2.26
C ARG A 182 -9.87 21.46 1.65
N ARG A 183 -10.99 20.81 1.39
CA ARG A 183 -12.23 21.42 0.87
C ARG A 183 -13.23 21.75 1.98
N GLY A 184 -13.19 21.04 3.10
CA GLY A 184 -14.08 21.29 4.23
C GLY A 184 -13.91 20.28 5.36
N GLN A 185 -14.85 20.32 6.31
CA GLN A 185 -14.98 19.34 7.38
C GLN A 185 -16.46 19.16 7.76
N ILE A 186 -16.78 17.99 8.31
CA ILE A 186 -18.02 17.71 9.03
C ILE A 186 -17.64 17.48 10.50
N GLU A 187 -18.45 18.01 11.42
CA GLU A 187 -18.30 17.90 12.88
C GLU A 187 -19.67 17.91 13.56
#